data_AF-A0A166MD94-F1
#
_entry.id   AF-A0A166MD94-F1
#
_cell.length_a   1.000
_cell.length_b   1.000
_cell.length_c   1.000
_cell.angle_alpha   90.00
_cell.angle_beta   90.00
_cell.angle_gamma   90.00
#
_symmetry.space_group_name_H-M   'P 1'
#
loop_
_entity.id
_entity.type
_entity.pdbx_description
1 polymer ?
#
loop_
_entity_poly.entity_id
_entity_poly.type
_entity_poly.pdbx_seq_one_letter_code
_entity_poly.pdbx_strand_id
1 'polypeptide(L)' 'MEPEVICIASGTNSRGNKYYKYIDGSYSYDNMDRSTYHNGGKGRAVYTNPQGHTFDLEAPPV' A
#
# COMPACT_ATOMS: atom_id res chain seq x y z
N MET A 1 14.95 17.01 7.04
CA MET A 1 15.12 15.57 7.29
C MET A 1 13.77 14.96 7.01
N GLU A 2 13.60 14.26 5.88
CA GLU A 2 12.33 13.57 5.64
C GLU A 2 12.24 12.41 6.65
N PRO A 3 11.10 12.16 7.28
CA PRO A 3 10.98 11.03 8.19
C PRO A 3 11.26 9.75 7.40
N GLU A 4 12.24 8.96 7.83
CA GLU A 4 12.43 7.63 7.30
C GLU A 4 11.15 6.83 7.55
N VAL A 5 10.48 6.41 6.48
CA VAL A 5 9.32 5.51 6.58
C VAL A 5 9.87 4.10 6.87
N ILE A 6 9.98 3.77 8.16
CA ILE A 6 10.55 2.50 8.60
C ILE A 6 9.52 1.38 8.39
N CYS A 7 9.89 0.37 7.59
CA CYS A 7 9.14 -0.89 7.49
C CYS A 7 9.29 -1.68 8.80
N ILE A 8 8.20 -1.91 9.50
CA ILE A 8 8.16 -2.62 10.79
C ILE A 8 7.73 -4.08 10.66
N ALA A 9 7.08 -4.44 9.55
CA ALA A 9 6.75 -5.83 9.25
C ALA A 9 6.59 -6.04 7.75
N SER A 10 6.98 -7.21 7.27
CA SER A 10 6.72 -7.65 5.91
C SER A 10 6.43 -9.16 5.89
N GLY A 11 5.81 -9.61 4.81
CA GLY A 11 5.51 -11.04 4.65
C GLY A 11 4.75 -11.34 3.37
N THR A 12 4.31 -12.58 3.27
CA THR A 12 3.48 -13.07 2.15
C THR A 12 2.23 -13.72 2.74
N ASN A 13 1.06 -13.36 2.24
CA ASN A 13 -0.20 -13.97 2.69
C ASN A 13 -0.45 -15.32 2.00
N SER A 14 -1.51 -16.03 2.40
CA SER A 14 -1.87 -17.34 1.82
C SER A 14 -2.22 -17.30 0.32
N ARG A 15 -2.43 -16.11 -0.25
CA ARG A 15 -2.68 -15.88 -1.68
C ARG A 15 -1.41 -15.54 -2.46
N GLY A 16 -0.24 -15.52 -1.80
CA GLY A 16 1.04 -15.19 -2.44
C GLY A 16 1.31 -13.68 -2.56
N ASN A 17 0.45 -12.81 -2.03
CA ASN A 17 0.67 -11.38 -2.10
C ASN A 17 1.66 -10.96 -1.02
N LYS A 18 2.65 -10.16 -1.42
CA LYS A 18 3.62 -9.56 -0.51
C LYS A 18 2.98 -8.35 0.15
N TYR A 19 3.33 -8.12 1.42
CA TYR A 19 2.88 -6.95 2.15
C TYR A 19 4.00 -6.30 2.94
N TYR A 20 3.84 -5.00 3.19
CA TYR A 20 4.74 -4.18 3.98
C TYR A 20 3.91 -3.27 4.88
N LYS A 21 4.23 -3.22 6.17
CA LYS A 21 3.62 -2.33 7.16
C LYS A 21 4.69 -1.39 7.69
N TYR A 22 4.37 -0.11 7.78
CA TYR A 22 5.30 0.91 8.22
C TYR A 22 4.87 1.55 9.54
N ILE A 23 5.84 2.18 10.21
CA ILE A 23 5.65 2.75 11.56
C ILE A 23 4.66 3.93 11.59
N ASP A 24 4.52 4.64 10.48
CA ASP A 24 3.59 5.77 10.31
C ASP A 24 2.13 5.33 10.07
N GLY A 25 1.88 4.02 10.08
CA GLY A 25 0.56 3.44 9.82
C GLY A 25 0.26 3.22 8.33
N SER A 26 1.19 3.58 7.42
CA SER A 26 1.09 3.22 6.01
C SER A 26 1.25 1.72 5.81
N TYR A 27 0.74 1.24 4.68
CA TYR A 27 0.69 -0.17 4.33
C TYR A 27 0.74 -0.35 2.81
N SER A 28 1.55 -1.29 2.34
CA SER A 28 1.67 -1.63 0.92
C SER A 28 1.38 -3.11 0.65
N TYR A 29 0.80 -3.41 -0.50
CA TYR A 29 0.69 -4.75 -1.07
C TYR A 29 1.29 -4.79 -2.48
N ASP A 30 2.05 -5.85 -2.75
CA ASP A 30 2.47 -6.30 -4.08
C ASP A 30 1.75 -7.62 -4.36
N ASN A 31 0.73 -7.57 -5.21
CA ASN A 31 -0.11 -8.72 -5.48
C ASN A 31 0.47 -9.58 -6.61
N MET A 32 0.16 -10.87 -6.60
CA MET A 32 0.64 -11.81 -7.62
C MET A 32 0.13 -11.50 -9.04
N ASP A 33 -1.02 -10.82 -9.14
CA ASP A 33 -1.58 -10.37 -10.41
C ASP A 33 -0.86 -9.14 -10.98
N ARG A 34 0.23 -8.68 -10.34
CA ARG A 34 0.98 -7.45 -10.66
C ARG A 34 0.26 -6.16 -10.31
N SER A 35 -0.87 -6.21 -9.62
CA SER A 35 -1.46 -5.01 -9.03
C SER A 35 -0.71 -4.61 -7.77
N THR A 36 -0.70 -3.31 -7.48
CA THR A 36 -0.09 -2.77 -6.26
C THR A 36 -1.09 -1.91 -5.52
N TYR A 37 -0.95 -1.85 -4.21
CA TYR A 37 -1.73 -0.98 -3.35
C TYR A 37 -0.80 -0.34 -2.33
N HIS A 38 -1.01 0.95 -2.05
CA HIS A 38 -0.32 1.65 -0.98
C HIS A 38 -1.28 2.61 -0.29
N ASN A 39 -1.48 2.52 1.02
CA ASN A 39 -2.13 3.57 1.79
C ASN A 39 -1.10 4.43 2.51
N GLY A 40 -1.38 5.72 2.67
CA GLY A 40 -0.49 6.66 3.36
C GLY A 40 -0.74 6.76 4.87
N GLY A 41 -1.46 5.81 5.47
CA GLY A 41 -1.84 5.83 6.91
C GLY A 41 -2.82 6.94 7.33
N LYS A 42 -3.14 7.90 6.45
CA LYS A 42 -3.96 9.09 6.73
C LYS A 42 -5.23 9.18 5.88
N GLY A 43 -5.77 8.05 5.43
CA GLY A 43 -7.04 7.98 4.69
C GLY A 43 -6.94 8.12 3.17
N ARG A 44 -5.74 8.38 2.62
CA ARG A 44 -5.47 8.31 1.17
C ARG A 44 -4.78 6.99 0.82
N ALA A 45 -5.19 6.38 -0.28
CA ALA A 45 -4.54 5.21 -0.85
C ALA A 45 -4.40 5.32 -2.36
N VAL A 46 -3.42 4.63 -2.91
CA VAL A 46 -3.17 4.52 -4.34
C VAL A 46 -3.23 3.04 -4.69
N TYR A 47 -3.97 2.73 -5.75
CA TYR A 47 -4.06 1.39 -6.31
C TYR A 47 -3.63 1.43 -7.77
N THR A 48 -2.73 0.54 -8.17
CA THR A 48 -2.36 0.33 -9.57
C THR A 48 -2.82 -1.06 -9.99
N ASN A 49 -3.64 -1.14 -11.04
CA ASN A 49 -4.12 -2.42 -11.53
C ASN A 49 -3.06 -3.16 -12.37
N PRO A 50 -3.27 -4.45 -12.73
CA PRO A 50 -2.31 -5.23 -13.53
C PRO A 50 -1.98 -4.65 -14.91
N GLN A 51 -2.86 -3.79 -15.45
CA GLN A 51 -2.67 -3.11 -16.72
C GLN A 51 -1.85 -1.81 -16.58
N GLY A 52 -1.50 -1.41 -15.36
CA GLY A 52 -0.73 -0.21 -15.06
C GLY A 52 -1.56 1.06 -14.87
N HIS A 53 -2.89 0.96 -14.80
CA HIS A 53 -3.73 2.12 -14.48
C HIS A 53 -3.73 2.40 -12.98
N THR A 54 -3.48 3.66 -12.62
CA THR A 54 -3.42 4.12 -11.23
C THR A 54 -4.71 4.84 -10.83
N PHE A 55 -5.24 4.49 -9.66
CA PHE A 55 -6.43 5.06 -9.05
C PHE A 55 -6.05 5.69 -7.72
N ASP A 56 -6.40 6.95 -7.54
CA ASP A 56 -6.28 7.65 -6.27
C ASP A 56 -7.57 7.43 -5.48
N LEU A 57 -7.45 6.75 -4.36
CA LEU A 57 -8.53 6.38 -3.46
C LEU A 57 -8.46 7.31 -2.25
N GLU A 58 -8.96 8.53 -2.41
CA GLU A 58 -9.20 9.43 -1.28
C GLU A 58 -10.51 9.03 -0.59
N ALA A 59 -10.48 8.91 0.74
CA ALA A 59 -11.72 8.82 1.51
C ALA A 59 -12.57 10.08 1.24
N PRO A 60 -13.89 9.95 1.02
CA PRO A 60 -14.75 11.12 0.88
C PRO A 60 -14.63 12.01 2.13
N PRO A 61 -14.68 13.35 2.00
CA PRO A 61 -14.72 14.23 3.15
C PRO A 61 -15.92 13.88 4.03
N VAL A 62 -15.68 13.78 5.34
CA VAL A 62 -16.69 13.45 6.38
C VAL A 62 -17.65 14.60 6.58
#